data_AF-A0A9E3USN1-F1
#
_entry.id   AF-A0A9E3USN1-F1
#
_cell.length_a   1.000
_cell.length_b   1.000
_cell.length_c   1.000
_cell.angle_alpha   90.00
_cell.angle_beta   90.00
_cell.angle_gamma   90.00
#
_symmetry.space_group_name_H-M   'P 1'
#
loop_
_entity.id
_entity.type
_entity.pdbx_description
1 polymer ?
#
loop_
_entity_poly.entity_id
_entity_poly.type
_entity_poly.pdbx_seq_one_letter_code
_entity_poly.pdbx_strand_id
1 'polypeptide(L)'
;MIESIDAFPVINPATGRIGLRLVRDGTAVRGWTENDFTAAPDLDATGWSDTVNHLTVRFTNRDKGWAADGVSFRDRGNFALTGSARTKVVERPWVTQQAVAWRIAASLGRQSALPVMSGTCRVRRPSMTGVGVGDLVTLTHDAAGLEALKVRIAEVTVDRPDSGEVGIRWKEDRG
;
A
#
# COMPACT_ATOMS: atom_id res chain seq x y z
N MET A 1 -12.23 -16.49 7.83
CA MET A 1 -11.87 -15.86 6.53
C MET A 1 -11.25 -14.51 6.84
N ILE A 2 -10.04 -14.24 6.36
CA ILE A 2 -9.34 -12.98 6.62
C ILE A 2 -9.35 -12.18 5.31
N GLU A 3 -10.12 -11.10 5.28
CA GLU A 3 -10.34 -10.30 4.06
C GLU A 3 -9.42 -9.09 3.96
N SER A 4 -9.04 -8.52 5.10
CA SER A 4 -8.15 -7.35 5.17
C SER A 4 -7.06 -7.62 6.18
N ILE A 5 -5.82 -7.63 5.70
CA ILE A 5 -4.59 -7.64 6.51
C ILE A 5 -3.76 -6.48 6.02
N ASP A 6 -3.25 -5.68 6.95
CA ASP A 6 -2.28 -4.63 6.64
C ASP A 6 -0.88 -5.25 6.55
N ALA A 7 -0.58 -5.80 5.37
CA ALA A 7 0.64 -6.56 5.12
C ALA A 7 1.04 -6.51 3.65
N PHE A 8 2.33 -6.77 3.39
CA PHE A 8 2.87 -6.97 2.06
C PHE A 8 3.22 -8.44 1.83
N PRO A 9 3.00 -8.96 0.60
CA PRO A 9 3.47 -10.29 0.24
C PRO A 9 5.00 -10.31 0.27
N VAL A 10 5.56 -11.41 0.76
CA VAL A 10 7.00 -11.66 0.75
C VAL A 10 7.25 -13.02 0.13
N ILE A 11 8.26 -13.09 -0.72
CA ILE A 11 8.72 -14.33 -1.34
C ILE A 11 10.15 -14.55 -0.89
N ASN A 12 10.43 -15.69 -0.26
CA ASN A 12 11.79 -16.09 0.05
C ASN A 12 12.37 -16.85 -1.16
N PRO A 13 13.32 -16.27 -1.91
CA PRO A 13 13.82 -16.88 -3.14
C PRO A 13 14.63 -18.15 -2.90
N ALA A 14 15.25 -18.31 -1.72
CA ALA A 14 16.06 -19.49 -1.40
C ALA A 14 15.21 -20.72 -1.03
N THR A 15 14.01 -20.51 -0.48
CA THR A 15 13.14 -21.59 0.02
C THR A 15 11.83 -21.73 -0.75
N GLY A 16 11.51 -20.79 -1.64
CA GLY A 16 10.23 -20.71 -2.34
C GLY A 16 9.03 -20.40 -1.43
N ARG A 17 9.26 -20.07 -0.16
CA ARG A 17 8.18 -19.81 0.80
C ARG A 17 7.52 -18.46 0.52
N ILE A 18 6.19 -18.48 0.49
CA ILE A 18 5.35 -17.29 0.41
C ILE A 18 4.91 -16.93 1.83
N GLY A 19 5.03 -15.66 2.19
CA GLY A 19 4.65 -15.14 3.49
C GLY A 19 3.99 -13.76 3.39
N LEU A 20 3.55 -13.28 4.55
CA LEU A 20 3.04 -11.93 4.72
C LEU A 20 3.90 -11.21 5.75
N ARG A 21 4.34 -9.99 5.42
CA ARG A 21 5.02 -9.10 6.37
C ARG A 21 4.10 -7.96 6.73
N LEU A 22 3.82 -7.82 8.02
CA LEU A 22 2.90 -6.81 8.52
C LEU A 22 3.50 -5.40 8.33
N VAL A 23 2.64 -4.45 7.97
CA VAL A 23 2.94 -3.01 7.90
C VAL A 23 3.00 -2.50 9.34
N ARG A 24 4.24 -2.23 9.80
CA ARG A 24 4.64 -1.79 11.14
C ARG A 24 5.96 -1.04 10.99
N ASP A 25 6.32 -0.22 12.00
CA ASP A 25 7.61 0.48 12.11
C ASP A 25 8.77 -0.46 11.77
N GLY A 26 9.23 -0.36 10.53
CA GLY A 26 10.24 -1.22 9.93
C GLY A 26 11.50 -0.42 9.65
N THR A 27 12.65 -1.06 9.82
CA THR A 27 13.92 -0.51 9.33
C THR A 27 14.02 -0.79 7.83
N ALA A 28 14.32 0.25 7.05
CA ALA A 28 14.60 0.08 5.64
C ALA A 28 15.80 -0.84 5.47
N VAL A 29 15.66 -1.87 4.64
CA VAL A 29 16.72 -2.85 4.36
C VAL A 29 17.86 -2.20 3.58
N ARG A 30 17.55 -1.12 2.84
CA ARG A 30 18.50 -0.33 2.09
C ARG A 30 18.03 1.11 1.89
N GLY A 31 18.98 2.03 1.78
CA GLY A 31 18.74 3.37 1.22
C GLY A 31 19.33 3.46 -0.19
N TRP A 32 18.50 3.88 -1.15
CA TRP A 32 18.93 4.23 -2.50
C TRP A 32 19.05 5.73 -2.63
N THR A 33 20.18 6.16 -3.17
CA THR A 33 20.51 7.55 -3.52
C THR A 33 20.56 7.69 -5.03
N GLU A 34 20.75 8.90 -5.55
CA GLU A 34 20.86 9.18 -6.99
C GLU A 34 21.83 8.24 -7.73
N ASN A 35 22.92 7.83 -7.07
CA ASN A 35 23.93 6.92 -7.63
C ASN A 35 23.43 5.49 -7.89
N ASP A 36 22.35 5.07 -7.22
CA ASP A 36 21.76 3.75 -7.35
C ASP A 36 20.83 3.65 -8.56
N PHE A 37 20.29 4.77 -9.04
CA PHE A 37 19.36 4.81 -10.16
C PHE A 37 20.11 4.84 -11.49
N THR A 38 19.51 4.23 -12.52
CA THR A 38 19.97 4.37 -13.92
C THR A 38 19.18 5.42 -14.69
N ALA A 39 18.00 5.78 -14.21
CA ALA A 39 17.14 6.84 -14.72
C ALA A 39 16.31 7.45 -13.57
N ALA A 40 15.79 8.66 -13.80
CA ALA A 40 14.88 9.29 -12.85
C ALA A 40 13.64 8.39 -12.60
N PRO A 41 13.16 8.27 -11.35
CA PRO A 41 11.97 7.50 -11.04
C PRO A 41 10.72 8.14 -11.67
N ASP A 42 9.82 7.31 -12.16
CA ASP A 42 8.50 7.73 -12.62
C ASP A 42 7.51 7.66 -11.45
N LEU A 43 6.82 8.78 -11.19
CA LEU A 43 6.01 8.98 -9.99
C LEU A 43 4.53 9.09 -10.37
N ASP A 44 3.72 8.26 -9.71
CA ASP A 44 2.26 8.28 -9.79
C ASP A 44 1.72 8.59 -8.39
N ALA A 45 1.39 9.87 -8.16
CA ALA A 45 0.86 10.36 -6.89
C ALA A 45 -0.63 10.68 -7.03
N THR A 46 -1.45 10.10 -6.15
CA THR A 46 -2.86 10.47 -6.06
C THR A 46 -3.03 11.77 -5.29
N GLY A 47 -3.95 12.63 -5.73
CA GLY A 47 -4.27 13.85 -5.03
C GLY A 47 -5.26 13.63 -3.89
N TRP A 48 -5.47 14.66 -3.07
CA TRP A 48 -6.59 14.69 -2.12
C TRP A 48 -7.96 14.52 -2.82
N SER A 49 -8.03 14.86 -4.11
CA SER A 49 -9.17 14.64 -4.99
C SER A 49 -9.56 13.17 -5.19
N ASP A 50 -8.69 12.22 -4.86
CA ASP A 50 -8.94 10.79 -5.07
C ASP A 50 -9.17 10.04 -3.76
N THR A 51 -9.07 10.76 -2.64
CA THR A 51 -9.25 10.21 -1.30
C THR A 51 -10.72 10.09 -0.90
N VAL A 52 -10.99 9.16 0.02
CA VAL A 52 -12.32 8.86 0.54
C VAL A 52 -12.34 9.15 2.04
N ASN A 53 -13.24 10.03 2.48
CA ASN A 53 -13.43 10.36 3.90
C ASN A 53 -14.65 9.70 4.53
N HIS A 54 -15.48 9.01 3.75
CA HIS A 54 -16.61 8.26 4.26
C HIS A 54 -16.71 6.90 3.56
N LEU A 55 -16.45 5.81 4.29
CA LEU A 55 -16.53 4.47 3.74
C LEU A 55 -17.60 3.67 4.45
N THR A 56 -18.54 3.09 3.71
CA THR A 56 -19.60 2.24 4.24
C THR A 56 -19.42 0.81 3.75
N VAL A 57 -19.36 -0.14 4.69
CA VAL A 57 -19.40 -1.57 4.40
C VAL A 57 -20.82 -2.05 4.62
N ARG A 58 -21.42 -2.63 3.57
CA ARG A 58 -22.73 -3.28 3.63
C ARG A 58 -22.55 -4.79 3.76
N PHE A 59 -23.31 -5.42 4.64
CA PHE A 59 -23.14 -6.83 5.02
C PHE A 59 -24.48 -7.46 5.43
N THR A 60 -24.50 -8.79 5.62
CA THR A 60 -25.71 -9.54 5.97
C THR A 60 -25.74 -9.81 7.48
N ASN A 61 -26.50 -9.06 8.26
CA ASN A 61 -26.41 -9.12 9.72
C ASN A 61 -27.15 -10.31 10.34
N ARG A 62 -26.43 -11.28 10.90
CA ARG A 62 -27.01 -12.46 11.57
C ARG A 62 -27.82 -12.13 12.83
N ASP A 63 -27.51 -11.03 13.51
CA ASP A 63 -28.17 -10.59 14.75
C ASP A 63 -29.49 -9.85 14.45
N LYS A 64 -29.68 -9.42 13.19
CA LYS A 64 -30.91 -8.81 12.67
C LYS A 64 -31.66 -9.74 11.72
N GLY A 65 -31.68 -11.04 12.01
CA GLY A 65 -32.41 -12.03 11.21
C GLY A 65 -31.90 -12.17 9.78
N TRP A 66 -30.59 -12.02 9.56
CA TRP A 66 -29.94 -12.09 8.24
C TRP A 66 -30.38 -10.99 7.26
N ALA A 67 -30.89 -9.87 7.76
CA ALA A 67 -31.19 -8.70 6.95
C ALA A 67 -29.91 -7.93 6.51
N ALA A 68 -30.02 -7.16 5.43
CA ALA A 68 -28.95 -6.25 5.02
C ALA A 68 -28.74 -5.14 6.07
N ASP A 69 -27.48 -4.86 6.38
CA ASP A 69 -27.08 -3.84 7.34
C ASP A 69 -25.79 -3.14 6.88
N GLY A 70 -25.43 -2.04 7.52
CA GLY A 70 -24.27 -1.24 7.14
C GLY A 70 -23.55 -0.60 8.31
N VAL A 71 -22.23 -0.54 8.21
CA VAL A 71 -21.37 0.21 9.14
C VAL A 71 -20.47 1.14 8.37
N SER A 72 -20.22 2.33 8.93
CA SER A 72 -19.45 3.37 8.27
C SER A 72 -18.23 3.79 9.08
N PHE A 73 -17.14 4.04 8.38
CA PHE A 73 -15.95 4.75 8.85
C PHE A 73 -15.96 6.17 8.30
N ARG A 74 -15.55 7.15 9.13
CA ARG A 74 -15.45 8.56 8.73
C ARG A 74 -14.09 9.12 9.15
N ASP A 75 -13.39 9.72 8.19
CA ASP A 75 -12.15 10.44 8.45
C ASP A 75 -12.41 11.95 8.51
N ARG A 76 -12.37 12.51 9.73
CA ARG A 76 -12.64 13.94 9.95
C ARG A 76 -11.52 14.84 9.44
N GLY A 77 -10.27 14.36 9.45
CA GLY A 77 -9.11 15.14 9.01
C GLY A 77 -9.15 15.34 7.50
N ASN A 78 -9.35 14.26 6.75
CA ASN A 78 -9.55 14.30 5.31
C ASN A 78 -10.75 15.18 4.94
N PHE A 79 -11.88 15.06 5.65
CA PHE A 79 -13.04 15.92 5.40
C PHE A 79 -12.71 17.40 5.59
N ALA A 80 -11.96 17.74 6.65
CA ALA A 80 -11.51 19.12 6.88
C ALA A 80 -10.59 19.65 5.77
N LEU A 81 -9.73 18.79 5.20
CA LEU A 81 -8.82 19.15 4.10
C LEU A 81 -9.53 19.26 2.74
N THR A 82 -10.48 18.36 2.47
CA THR A 82 -11.17 18.28 1.17
C THR A 82 -12.45 19.11 1.09
N GLY A 83 -12.98 19.56 2.23
CA GLY A 83 -14.16 20.42 2.34
C GLY A 83 -15.48 19.78 1.90
N SER A 84 -15.49 18.51 1.52
CA SER A 84 -16.67 17.83 0.97
C SER A 84 -16.70 16.34 1.32
N ALA A 85 -17.91 15.77 1.40
CA ALA A 85 -18.09 14.35 1.69
C ALA A 85 -17.76 13.51 0.45
N ARG A 86 -16.75 12.66 0.59
CA ARG A 86 -16.24 11.77 -0.46
C ARG A 86 -16.50 10.33 -0.03
N THR A 87 -17.54 9.74 -0.63
CA THR A 87 -18.14 8.50 -0.12
C THR A 87 -17.79 7.31 -1.00
N LYS A 88 -17.48 6.17 -0.38
CA LYS A 88 -17.31 4.86 -1.03
C LYS A 88 -18.15 3.81 -0.32
N VAL A 89 -18.88 3.02 -1.08
CA VAL A 89 -19.66 1.88 -0.57
C VAL A 89 -19.02 0.58 -1.02
N VAL A 90 -18.90 -0.37 -0.10
CA VAL A 90 -18.30 -1.69 -0.35
C VAL A 90 -19.27 -2.76 0.11
N GLU A 91 -19.69 -3.63 -0.82
CA GLU A 91 -20.61 -4.74 -0.55
C GLU A 91 -19.83 -5.99 -0.10
N ARG A 92 -20.20 -6.57 1.04
CA ARG A 92 -19.61 -7.76 1.67
C ARG A 92 -20.68 -8.70 2.20
N PRO A 93 -21.49 -9.32 1.32
CA PRO A 93 -22.64 -10.14 1.73
C PRO A 93 -22.24 -11.38 2.54
N TRP A 94 -20.98 -11.82 2.45
CA TRP A 94 -20.43 -12.95 3.22
C TRP A 94 -20.03 -12.57 4.67
N VAL A 95 -19.95 -11.28 5.00
CA VAL A 95 -19.70 -10.84 6.37
C VAL A 95 -21.03 -10.87 7.13
N THR A 96 -21.03 -11.51 8.29
CA THR A 96 -22.26 -11.74 9.05
C THR A 96 -22.32 -11.05 10.41
N GLN A 97 -21.17 -10.66 10.94
CA GLN A 97 -21.03 -10.03 12.25
C GLN A 97 -20.70 -8.55 12.10
N GLN A 98 -21.44 -7.69 12.81
CA GLN A 98 -21.23 -6.24 12.77
C GLN A 98 -19.81 -5.84 13.19
N ALA A 99 -19.24 -6.49 14.21
CA ALA A 99 -17.89 -6.22 14.68
C ALA A 99 -16.83 -6.47 13.58
N VAL A 100 -17.01 -7.50 12.75
CA VAL A 100 -16.11 -7.81 11.62
C VAL A 100 -16.27 -6.76 10.53
N ALA A 101 -17.51 -6.40 10.18
CA ALA A 101 -17.78 -5.35 9.20
C ALA A 101 -17.14 -4.01 9.60
N TRP A 102 -17.19 -3.66 10.89
CA TRP A 102 -16.60 -2.41 11.40
C TRP A 102 -15.08 -2.41 11.28
N ARG A 103 -14.42 -3.54 11.59
CA ARG A 103 -12.95 -3.68 11.41
C ARG A 103 -12.56 -3.55 9.94
N ILE A 104 -13.33 -4.10 9.02
CA ILE A 104 -13.12 -3.95 7.57
C ILE A 104 -13.30 -2.47 7.17
N ALA A 105 -14.38 -1.82 7.61
CA ALA A 105 -14.63 -0.42 7.32
C ALA A 105 -13.50 0.49 7.82
N ALA A 106 -13.01 0.25 9.04
CA ALA A 106 -11.89 1.00 9.62
C ALA A 106 -10.56 0.75 8.89
N SER A 107 -10.30 -0.48 8.45
CA SER A 107 -9.10 -0.81 7.68
C SER A 107 -9.10 -0.14 6.31
N LEU A 108 -10.13 -0.40 5.50
CA LEU A 108 -10.27 0.16 4.15
C LEU A 108 -10.41 1.68 4.18
N GLY A 109 -11.13 2.21 5.17
CA GLY A 109 -11.33 3.63 5.37
C GLY A 109 -10.01 4.36 5.62
N ARG A 110 -9.19 3.89 6.57
CA ARG A 110 -7.86 4.48 6.82
C ARG A 110 -6.95 4.40 5.60
N GLN A 111 -6.96 3.28 4.88
CA GLN A 111 -6.16 3.12 3.66
C GLN A 111 -6.58 4.09 2.54
N SER A 112 -7.87 4.41 2.44
CA SER A 112 -8.40 5.30 1.40
C SER A 112 -8.43 6.79 1.79
N ALA A 113 -8.19 7.09 3.07
CA ALA A 113 -8.29 8.46 3.61
C ALA A 113 -7.04 9.32 3.36
N LEU A 114 -5.94 8.74 2.86
CA LEU A 114 -4.71 9.47 2.57
C LEU A 114 -4.36 9.35 1.08
N PRO A 115 -3.77 10.38 0.45
CA PRO A 115 -3.22 10.31 -0.90
C PRO A 115 -2.01 9.38 -0.94
N VAL A 116 -1.93 8.48 -1.93
CA VAL A 116 -0.85 7.48 -2.05
C VAL A 116 0.11 7.93 -3.12
N MET A 117 1.41 7.80 -2.86
CA MET A 117 2.40 7.77 -3.92
C MET A 117 2.81 6.34 -4.29
N SER A 118 2.87 6.07 -5.57
CA SER A 118 3.46 4.86 -6.13
C SER A 118 4.35 5.25 -7.29
N GLY A 119 5.14 4.31 -7.80
CA GLY A 119 5.98 4.63 -8.94
C GLY A 119 6.75 3.44 -9.44
N THR A 120 7.51 3.72 -10.49
CA THR A 120 8.46 2.78 -11.05
C THR A 120 9.84 3.40 -11.12
N CYS A 121 10.88 2.59 -10.97
CA CYS A 121 12.25 3.05 -11.14
C CYS A 121 13.12 1.95 -11.71
N ARG A 122 14.28 2.36 -12.23
CA ARG A 122 15.34 1.46 -12.69
C ARG A 122 16.56 1.69 -11.81
N VAL A 123 17.04 0.62 -11.18
CA VAL A 123 18.20 0.67 -10.28
C VAL A 123 19.29 -0.25 -10.78
N ARG A 124 20.54 0.09 -10.46
CA ARG A 124 21.69 -0.75 -10.78
C ARG A 124 21.58 -2.08 -10.04
N ARG A 125 22.00 -3.18 -10.68
CA ARG A 125 21.91 -4.52 -10.09
C ARG A 125 22.65 -4.66 -8.75
N PRO A 126 23.84 -4.08 -8.52
CA PRO A 126 24.46 -4.08 -7.20
C PRO A 126 23.62 -3.37 -6.12
N SER A 127 22.71 -2.48 -6.52
CA SER A 127 21.78 -1.80 -5.63
C SER A 127 20.63 -2.71 -5.14
N MET A 128 20.47 -3.88 -5.74
CA MET A 128 19.45 -4.88 -5.36
C MET A 128 19.94 -5.96 -4.40
N THR A 129 21.22 -5.96 -4.01
CA THR A 129 21.74 -6.96 -3.06
C THR A 129 20.95 -6.93 -1.75
N GLY A 130 20.31 -8.06 -1.41
CA GLY A 130 19.51 -8.20 -0.20
C GLY A 130 18.11 -7.57 -0.25
N VAL A 131 17.68 -7.04 -1.40
CA VAL A 131 16.36 -6.43 -1.60
C VAL A 131 15.44 -7.38 -2.38
N GLY A 132 14.25 -7.64 -1.86
CA GLY A 132 13.21 -8.44 -2.48
C GLY A 132 11.82 -7.83 -2.39
N VAL A 133 10.84 -8.55 -2.94
CA VAL A 133 9.43 -8.13 -2.89
C VAL A 133 8.93 -8.08 -1.44
N GLY A 134 8.27 -6.98 -1.10
CA GLY A 134 7.74 -6.69 0.24
C GLY A 134 8.73 -6.07 1.22
N ASP A 135 9.99 -5.92 0.83
CA ASP A 135 11.00 -5.22 1.63
C ASP A 135 10.78 -3.70 1.63
N LEU A 136 11.17 -3.07 2.72
CA LEU A 136 11.12 -1.62 2.91
C LEU A 136 12.46 -1.01 2.47
N VAL A 137 12.41 -0.01 1.62
CA VAL A 137 13.58 0.71 1.10
C VAL A 137 13.34 2.21 1.25
N THR A 138 14.41 2.97 1.45
CA THR A 138 14.37 4.43 1.44
C THR A 138 14.86 4.95 0.10
N LEU A 139 14.09 5.80 -0.57
CA LEU A 139 14.44 6.45 -1.83
C LEU A 139 14.83 7.91 -1.58
N THR A 140 15.99 8.33 -2.10
CA THR A 140 16.40 9.74 -2.15
C THR A 140 16.84 10.07 -3.57
N HIS A 141 16.23 11.10 -4.16
CA HIS A 141 16.51 11.56 -5.52
C HIS A 141 16.12 13.04 -5.64
N ASP A 142 17.09 13.95 -5.52
CA ASP A 142 16.85 15.39 -5.35
C ASP A 142 16.22 15.99 -6.62
N ALA A 143 16.71 15.57 -7.79
CA ALA A 143 16.16 16.03 -9.07
C ALA A 143 14.70 15.60 -9.32
N ALA A 144 14.20 14.60 -8.57
CA ALA A 144 12.81 14.15 -8.63
C ALA A 144 11.99 14.64 -7.41
N GLY A 145 12.60 15.44 -6.52
CA GLY A 145 11.96 15.94 -5.30
C GLY A 145 11.70 14.89 -4.23
N LEU A 146 12.45 13.77 -4.24
CA LEU A 146 12.29 12.70 -3.26
C LEU A 146 13.36 12.81 -2.17
N GLU A 147 12.94 13.03 -0.92
CA GLU A 147 13.83 13.04 0.24
C GLU A 147 13.45 11.91 1.21
N ALA A 148 14.34 10.94 1.38
CA ALA A 148 14.20 9.83 2.33
C ALA A 148 12.81 9.13 2.32
N LEU A 149 12.18 9.02 1.14
CA LEU A 149 10.85 8.44 0.98
C LEU A 149 10.89 6.94 1.30
N LYS A 150 10.10 6.49 2.28
CA LYS A 150 9.96 5.07 2.61
C LYS A 150 8.97 4.39 1.66
N VAL A 151 9.43 3.36 0.97
CA VAL A 151 8.60 2.60 0.03
C VAL A 151 8.76 1.10 0.21
N ARG A 152 7.74 0.36 -0.18
CA ARG A 152 7.83 -1.09 -0.31
C ARG A 152 7.85 -1.54 -1.75
N ILE A 153 8.67 -2.54 -2.00
CA ILE A 153 8.82 -3.17 -3.30
C ILE A 153 7.59 -4.03 -3.59
N ALA A 154 6.82 -3.64 -4.59
CA ALA A 154 5.66 -4.40 -5.04
C ALA A 154 6.06 -5.45 -6.10
N GLU A 155 7.01 -5.10 -6.96
CA GLU A 155 7.44 -5.96 -8.07
C GLU A 155 8.92 -5.72 -8.40
N VAL A 156 9.58 -6.78 -8.84
CA VAL A 156 10.96 -6.76 -9.34
C VAL A 156 10.99 -7.40 -10.72
N THR A 157 11.47 -6.66 -11.71
CA THR A 157 11.55 -7.08 -13.12
C THR A 157 13.01 -7.11 -13.56
N VAL A 158 13.48 -8.28 -14.01
CA VAL A 158 14.82 -8.48 -14.56
C VAL A 158 14.67 -8.88 -16.02
N ASP A 159 14.92 -7.94 -16.94
CA ASP A 159 14.65 -8.13 -18.38
C ASP A 159 15.47 -9.29 -18.97
N ARG A 160 16.74 -9.38 -18.59
CA ARG A 160 17.66 -10.46 -18.99
C ARG A 160 18.57 -10.87 -17.84
N PRO A 161 19.02 -12.14 -17.76
CA PRO A 161 19.87 -12.62 -16.69
C PRO A 161 21.20 -11.86 -16.53
N ASP A 162 21.69 -11.24 -17.60
CA ASP A 162 22.92 -10.43 -17.67
C ASP A 162 22.67 -8.91 -17.52
N SER A 163 21.41 -8.48 -17.36
CA SER A 163 21.08 -7.06 -17.22
C SER A 163 21.84 -6.43 -16.05
N GLY A 164 22.47 -5.28 -16.31
CA GLY A 164 23.13 -4.46 -15.30
C GLY A 164 22.15 -3.65 -14.44
N GLU A 165 20.87 -3.66 -14.80
CA GLU A 165 19.81 -2.92 -14.13
C GLU A 165 18.57 -3.78 -13.87
N VAL A 166 17.75 -3.34 -12.92
CA VAL A 166 16.55 -4.02 -12.45
C VAL A 166 15.42 -2.99 -12.40
N GLY A 167 14.29 -3.34 -13.01
CA GLY A 167 13.05 -2.56 -12.94
C GLY A 167 12.31 -2.86 -11.63
N ILE A 168 11.80 -1.82 -11.00
CA ILE A 168 11.13 -1.90 -9.70
C ILE A 168 9.81 -1.18 -9.78
N ARG A 169 8.75 -1.82 -9.30
CA ARG A 169 7.49 -1.15 -8.95
C ARG A 169 7.41 -1.04 -7.45
N TRP A 170 7.10 0.14 -6.94
CA TRP A 170 7.04 0.40 -5.51
C TRP A 170 5.77 1.17 -5.13
N LYS A 171 5.46 1.10 -3.84
CA LYS A 171 4.36 1.84 -3.23
C LYS A 171 4.85 2.47 -1.94
N GLU A 172 4.45 3.70 -1.68
CA GLU A 172 4.71 4.39 -0.42
C GLU A 172 4.25 3.56 0.78
N ASP A 173 5.12 3.50 1.79
CA ASP A 173 4.84 2.84 3.07
C ASP A 173 4.21 3.86 4.05
N ARG A 174 3.16 3.45 4.77
CA ARG A 174 2.32 4.36 5.59
C ARG A 174 2.29 4.02 7.08
N GLY A 175 3.20 3.17 7.55
CA GLY A 175 3.23 2.75 8.96
C GLY A 175 4.19 1.59 9.21
#